data_AF-A0AB37Q5H1-F1
#
_entry.id   AF-A0AB37Q5H1-F1
#
_cell.length_a   1.000
_cell.length_b   1.000
_cell.length_c   1.000
_cell.angle_alpha   90.00
_cell.angle_beta   90.00
_cell.angle_gamma   90.00
#
_symmetry.space_group_name_H-M   'P 1'
#
loop_
_entity.id
_entity.type
_entity.pdbx_description
1 polymer ?
#
loop_
_entity_poly.entity_id
_entity_poly.type
_entity_poly.pdbx_seq_one_letter_code
_entity_poly.pdbx_strand_id
1 'polypeptide(L)' 'MARRKPSVTRTIKGLERMAHDAEAKASSMRELGFPDYARSISAAANAFSDAAIMLERQLK' A
#
# COMPACT_ATOMS: atom_id res chain seq x y z
N MET A 1 -12.28 -17.64 -21.15
CA MET A 1 -10.95 -17.19 -20.64
C MET A 1 -10.93 -17.31 -19.12
N ALA A 2 -10.21 -18.28 -18.55
CA ALA A 2 -10.04 -18.36 -17.11
C ALA A 2 -9.17 -17.19 -16.64
N ARG A 3 -9.73 -16.26 -15.85
CA ARG A 3 -8.93 -15.22 -15.17
C ARG A 3 -7.96 -15.94 -14.23
N ARG A 4 -6.70 -16.10 -14.64
CA ARG A 4 -5.64 -16.61 -13.77
C ARG A 4 -5.61 -15.73 -12.52
N LYS A 5 -5.84 -16.32 -11.35
CA LYS A 5 -5.72 -15.61 -10.08
C LYS A 5 -4.31 -14.97 -10.04
N PRO A 6 -4.19 -13.68 -9.67
CA PRO A 6 -2.87 -13.07 -9.52
C PRO A 6 -2.03 -13.92 -8.58
N SER A 7 -0.74 -14.13 -8.88
CA SER A 7 0.12 -14.83 -7.95
C SER A 7 0.20 -14.04 -6.64
N VAL A 8 0.26 -14.75 -5.50
CA VAL A 8 0.33 -14.10 -4.18
C VAL A 8 1.54 -13.18 -4.11
N THR A 9 2.69 -13.59 -4.65
CA THR A 9 3.90 -12.78 -4.78
C THR A 9 3.68 -11.50 -5.60
N ARG A 10 2.91 -11.57 -6.70
CA ARG A 10 2.56 -10.37 -7.49
C ARG A 10 1.64 -9.44 -6.71
N THR A 11 0.78 -9.99 -5.88
CA THR A 11 -0.14 -9.22 -5.02
C THR A 11 0.64 -8.49 -3.93
N ILE A 12 1.58 -9.17 -3.25
CA ILE A 12 2.48 -8.57 -2.26
C ILE A 12 3.24 -7.38 -2.86
N LYS A 13 3.92 -7.58 -4.00
CA LYS A 13 4.63 -6.48 -4.69
C LYS A 13 3.72 -5.32 -5.09
N GLY A 14 2.47 -5.61 -5.44
CA GLY A 14 1.47 -4.59 -5.73
C GLY A 14 1.11 -3.76 -4.50
N LEU A 15 0.94 -4.41 -3.35
CA LEU A 15 0.67 -3.77 -2.06
C LEU A 15 1.84 -2.92 -1.58
N GLU A 16 3.07 -3.42 -1.68
CA GLU A 16 4.28 -2.64 -1.36
C GLU A 16 4.40 -1.38 -2.21
N ARG A 17 4.14 -1.50 -3.53
CA ARG A 17 4.13 -0.33 -4.42
C ARG A 17 3.04 0.67 -4.03
N MET A 18 1.83 0.20 -3.75
CA MET A 18 0.72 1.07 -3.33
C MET A 18 1.02 1.76 -1.99
N ALA A 19 1.67 1.08 -1.05
CA ALA A 19 2.12 1.69 0.20
C ALA A 19 3.11 2.83 -0.07
N HIS A 20 4.15 2.57 -0.87
CA HIS A 20 5.15 3.58 -1.23
C HIS A 20 4.55 4.79 -1.98
N ASP A 21 3.66 4.54 -2.94
CA ASP A 21 2.99 5.61 -3.68
C ASP A 21 2.08 6.45 -2.76
N ALA A 22 1.41 5.81 -1.81
CA ALA A 22 0.60 6.49 -0.81
C ALA A 22 1.46 7.34 0.14
N GLU A 23 2.63 6.85 0.59
CA GLU A 23 3.56 7.63 1.41
C GLU A 23 4.06 8.89 0.69
N ALA A 24 4.47 8.75 -0.58
CA ALA A 24 4.89 9.88 -1.40
C ALA A 24 3.75 10.92 -1.52
N LYS A 25 2.52 10.46 -1.78
CA LYS A 25 1.35 11.34 -1.87
C LYS A 25 1.00 12.00 -0.53
N ALA A 26 1.16 11.29 0.59
CA ALA A 26 0.98 11.86 1.92
C ALA A 26 2.00 12.97 2.18
N SER A 27 3.27 12.78 1.78
CA SER A 27 4.30 13.82 1.88
C SER A 27 3.91 15.07 1.09
N SER A 28 3.52 14.92 -0.17
CA SER A 28 3.07 16.05 -1.00
C SER A 28 1.87 16.77 -0.38
N MET A 29 0.93 16.05 0.23
CA MET A 29 -0.23 16.67 0.89
C MET A 29 0.17 17.44 2.16
N ARG A 30 1.21 17.02 2.88
CA ARG A 30 1.77 17.80 3.99
C ARG A 30 2.40 19.09 3.50
N GLU A 31 3.19 19.01 2.43
CA GLU A 31 3.87 20.17 1.82
C GLU A 31 2.85 21.19 1.29
N LEU A 32 1.72 20.72 0.76
CA LEU A 32 0.62 21.58 0.30
C LEU A 32 -0.25 22.16 1.43
N GLY A 33 0.03 21.84 2.70
CA GLY A 33 -0.72 22.36 3.84
C GLY A 33 -2.01 21.62 4.16
N PHE A 34 -2.17 20.37 3.73
CA PHE A 34 -3.31 19.50 4.04
C PHE A 34 -2.92 18.35 4.98
N PRO A 35 -2.57 18.63 6.25
CA PRO A 35 -2.02 17.63 7.17
C PRO A 35 -3.00 16.51 7.54
N ASP A 36 -4.30 16.80 7.66
CA ASP A 36 -5.31 15.77 7.97
C ASP A 36 -5.52 14.79 6.82
N TYR A 37 -5.47 15.30 5.58
CA TYR A 37 -5.56 14.47 4.40
C TYR A 37 -4.30 13.62 4.24
N ALA A 38 -3.12 14.21 4.45
CA ALA A 38 -1.88 13.47 4.50
C ALA A 38 -1.89 12.34 5.55
N ARG A 39 -2.42 12.61 6.76
CA ARG A 39 -2.57 11.59 7.81
C ARG A 39 -3.45 10.44 7.37
N SER A 40 -4.57 10.74 6.69
CA SER A 40 -5.48 9.72 6.16
C SER A 40 -4.81 8.87 5.08
N ILE A 41 -4.02 9.49 4.20
CA ILE A 41 -3.25 8.75 3.17
C ILE A 41 -2.13 7.91 3.81
N SER A 42 -1.41 8.43 4.80
CA SER A 42 -0.41 7.64 5.55
C SER A 42 -1.03 6.42 6.23
N ALA A 43 -2.25 6.55 6.77
CA ALA A 43 -2.97 5.39 7.33
C ALA A 43 -3.28 4.33 6.27
N ALA A 44 -3.65 4.76 5.05
CA ALA A 44 -3.85 3.83 3.93
C ALA A 44 -2.53 3.16 3.50
N ALA A 45 -1.42 3.90 3.49
CA ALA A 45 -0.10 3.34 3.20
C ALA A 45 0.27 2.22 4.18
N ASN A 46 0.07 2.45 5.47
CA ASN A 46 0.28 1.45 6.51
C ASN A 46 -0.60 0.21 6.30
N ALA A 47 -1.88 0.40 5.97
CA ALA A 47 -2.79 -0.71 5.70
C ALA A 47 -2.35 -1.59 4.51
N PHE A 48 -1.79 -0.98 3.44
CA PHE A 48 -1.22 -1.74 2.33
C PHE A 48 0.04 -2.52 2.75
N SER A 49 0.91 -1.90 3.54
CA SER A 49 2.12 -2.56 4.07
C SER A 49 1.77 -3.74 4.99
N ASP A 50 0.83 -3.55 5.91
CA ASP A 50 0.35 -4.60 6.80
C ASP A 50 -0.27 -5.78 6.02
N ALA A 51 -1.07 -5.49 4.98
CA ALA A 51 -1.63 -6.51 4.11
C ALA A 51 -0.54 -7.29 3.35
N ALA A 52 0.51 -6.62 2.89
CA ALA A 52 1.65 -7.27 2.24
C ALA A 52 2.37 -8.22 3.23
N ILE A 53 2.66 -7.74 4.44
CA ILE A 53 3.30 -8.53 5.50
C ILE A 53 2.45 -9.75 5.89
N MET A 54 1.13 -9.59 6.03
CA MET A 54 0.23 -10.70 6.33
C MET A 54 0.27 -11.78 5.24
N LEU A 55 0.26 -11.38 3.97
CA LEU A 55 0.34 -12.31 2.85
C LEU A 55 1.72 -12.99 2.78
N GLU A 56 2.81 -12.27 3.04
CA GLU A 56 4.15 -12.86 3.11
C GLU A 56 4.25 -13.92 4.22
N ARG A 57 3.64 -13.66 5.38
CA ARG A 57 3.61 -14.62 6.49
C ARG A 57 2.83 -15.89 6.17
N GLN A 58 1.79 -15.81 5.33
CA GLN A 58 1.04 -16.99 4.90
C GLN A 58 1.77 -17.84 3.85
N LEU A 59 2.82 -17.29 3.22
CA LEU A 59 3.65 -18.00 2.24
C LEU A 59 4.90 -18.68 2.85
N LYS A 60 5.20 -18.40 4.11
CA LYS A 60 6.30 -19.01 4.87
C LYS A 60 5.78 -20.17 5.71
#